data_AF-A0A2A4T5V2-F1
#
_entry.id   AF-A0A2A4T5V2-F1
#
_cell.length_a   1.000
_cell.length_b   1.000
_cell.length_c   1.000
_cell.angle_alpha   90.00
_cell.angle_beta   90.00
_cell.angle_gamma   90.00
#
_symmetry.space_group_name_H-M   'P 1'
#
loop_
_entity.id
_entity.type
_entity.pdbx_description
1 polymer ?
#
loop_
_entity_poly.entity_id
_entity_poly.type
_entity_poly.pdbx_seq_one_letter_code
_entity_poly.pdbx_strand_id
1 'polypeptide(L)'
;MKLEIKHKSPYYPYKVKCILSVKDFIYEMETTDLLSVDGKLRKMILRPLIDITKEIEHNGEKFIPMELFRKYLRNDILNDISQGTILDQSYEIVQKLIELHFDVFGLIDQGLAIDINTLKNIITFLET
;
A
#
# COMPACT_ATOMS: atom_id res chain seq x y z
N MET A 1 9.23 -4.97 14.79
CA MET A 1 10.05 -3.95 14.09
C MET A 1 9.47 -2.56 14.39
N LYS A 2 10.30 -1.52 14.53
CA LYS A 2 9.83 -0.13 14.71
C LYS A 2 9.68 0.53 13.34
N LEU A 3 8.58 1.24 13.11
CA LEU A 3 8.31 1.89 11.83
C LEU A 3 9.24 3.10 11.64
N GLU A 4 10.16 3.00 10.69
CA GLU A 4 11.11 4.05 10.33
C GLU A 4 10.66 4.87 9.10
N ILE A 5 11.17 6.09 8.98
CA ILE A 5 10.90 7.01 7.85
C ILE A 5 11.17 6.32 6.51
N LYS A 6 12.25 5.53 6.41
CA LYS A 6 12.65 4.84 5.17
C LYS A 6 11.61 3.86 4.61
N HIS A 7 10.71 3.34 5.44
CA HIS A 7 9.62 2.46 4.98
C HIS A 7 8.37 3.23 4.53
N LYS A 8 8.28 4.52 4.87
CA LYS A 8 7.15 5.40 4.51
C LYS A 8 7.48 6.33 3.36
N SER A 9 8.69 6.90 3.35
CA SER A 9 9.15 7.87 2.37
C SER A 9 8.96 7.44 0.91
N PRO A 10 9.14 6.16 0.53
CA PRO A 10 8.94 5.74 -0.85
C PRO A 10 7.51 5.98 -1.37
N TYR A 11 6.52 5.95 -0.48
CA TYR A 11 5.11 6.18 -0.83
C TYR A 11 4.75 7.66 -0.99
N TYR A 12 5.58 8.60 -0.51
CA TYR A 12 5.26 10.02 -0.46
C TYR A 12 4.91 10.64 -1.82
N PRO A 13 5.67 10.38 -2.90
CA PRO A 13 5.37 10.93 -4.22
C PRO A 13 4.04 10.47 -4.80
N TYR A 14 3.50 9.34 -4.31
CA TYR A 14 2.35 8.65 -4.89
C TYR A 14 1.05 8.88 -4.13
N LYS A 15 1.03 9.84 -3.20
CA LYS A 15 -0.19 10.30 -2.52
C LYS A 15 -0.99 9.16 -1.90
N VAL A 16 -0.31 8.21 -1.26
CA VAL A 16 -0.96 7.08 -0.60
C VAL A 16 -1.97 7.60 0.43
N LYS A 17 -3.18 7.07 0.38
CA LYS A 17 -4.21 7.40 1.34
C LYS A 17 -3.83 6.88 2.72
N CYS A 18 -4.03 7.69 3.74
CA CYS A 18 -3.68 7.36 5.12
C CYS A 18 -4.87 7.63 6.02
N ILE A 19 -4.99 6.81 7.07
CA ILE A 19 -5.90 7.07 8.18
C ILE A 19 -5.15 7.73 9.33
N LEU A 20 -5.64 8.90 9.76
CA LEU A 20 -5.21 9.58 10.95
C LEU A 20 -6.26 9.42 12.05
N SER A 21 -5.88 8.82 13.18
CA SER A 21 -6.72 8.78 14.38
C SER A 21 -6.35 9.93 15.33
N VAL A 22 -7.27 10.86 15.53
CA VAL A 22 -7.16 12.02 16.43
C VAL A 22 -8.30 11.98 17.44
N LYS A 23 -8.04 11.68 18.72
CA LYS A 23 -9.03 11.91 19.81
C LYS A 23 -10.48 11.61 19.38
N ASP A 24 -10.71 10.38 18.90
CA ASP A 24 -12.00 9.83 18.42
C ASP A 24 -12.42 10.13 16.97
N PHE A 25 -11.64 10.88 16.21
CA PHE A 25 -11.89 11.16 14.79
C PHE A 25 -10.95 10.40 13.86
N ILE A 26 -11.50 9.91 12.75
CA ILE A 26 -10.79 9.29 11.64
C ILE A 26 -10.82 10.25 10.45
N TYR A 27 -9.63 10.62 9.96
CA TYR A 27 -9.48 11.42 8.75
C TYR A 27 -8.76 10.63 7.66
N GLU A 28 -9.27 10.73 6.43
CA GLU A 28 -8.58 10.31 5.22
C GLU A 28 -7.73 11.48 4.71
N MET A 29 -6.45 11.23 4.42
CA MET A 29 -5.50 12.23 3.90
C MET A 29 -4.47 11.58 2.98
N GLU A 30 -3.73 12.37 2.20
CA GLU A 30 -2.67 11.88 1.31
C GLU A 30 -1.28 11.99 1.96
N THR A 31 -0.32 11.20 1.47
CA THR A 31 1.05 11.23 2.03
C THR A 31 1.78 12.57 1.90
N THR A 32 1.35 13.44 1.00
CA THR A 32 1.92 14.79 0.84
C THR A 32 1.65 15.70 2.03
N ASP A 33 0.63 15.38 2.82
CA ASP A 33 0.25 16.12 4.03
C ASP A 33 1.03 15.66 5.29
N LEU A 34 2.04 14.78 5.13
CA LEU A 34 2.70 14.12 6.27
C LEU A 34 3.63 15.01 7.11
N LEU A 35 4.02 16.20 6.64
CA LEU A 35 5.09 17.00 7.25
C LEU A 35 4.72 17.72 8.56
N SER A 36 3.47 17.66 9.04
CA SER A 36 2.99 18.63 10.03
C SER A 36 2.30 18.11 11.30
N VAL A 37 2.25 16.80 11.58
CA VAL A 37 1.51 16.33 12.78
C VAL A 37 2.33 15.37 13.62
N ASP A 38 2.96 15.93 14.64
CA ASP A 38 3.58 15.22 15.75
C ASP A 38 2.55 14.33 16.48
N GLY A 39 2.90 13.05 16.66
CA GLY A 39 2.36 12.24 17.75
C GLY A 39 1.12 11.37 17.51
N LYS A 40 0.64 11.16 16.27
CA LYS A 40 -0.51 10.26 16.01
C LYS A 40 -0.19 9.09 15.10
N LEU A 41 -0.78 7.94 15.43
CA LEU A 41 -0.64 6.70 14.67
C LEU A 41 -1.32 6.89 13.31
N ARG A 42 -0.49 7.12 12.29
CA ARG A 42 -0.90 7.17 10.88
C ARG A 42 -0.68 5.79 10.28
N LYS A 43 -1.75 5.11 9.89
CA LYS A 43 -1.66 3.86 9.13
C LYS A 43 -1.96 4.16 7.67
N MET A 44 -1.00 3.85 6.80
CA MET A 44 -1.20 3.93 5.34
C MET A 44 -2.20 2.86 4.93
N ILE A 45 -3.04 3.18 3.96
CA ILE A 45 -3.95 2.24 3.32
C ILE A 45 -3.19 1.63 2.15
N LEU A 46 -2.85 0.35 2.25
CA LEU A 46 -2.04 -0.36 1.27
C LEU A 46 -2.77 -1.60 0.76
N ARG A 47 -2.32 -2.09 -0.39
CA ARG A 47 -2.75 -3.36 -0.97
C ARG A 47 -1.82 -4.48 -0.51
N PRO A 48 -2.35 -5.62 -0.07
CA PRO A 48 -1.56 -6.85 0.09
C PRO A 48 -0.86 -7.21 -1.22
N LEU A 49 0.38 -7.67 -1.15
CA LEU A 49 1.14 -8.07 -2.35
C LEU A 49 0.42 -9.15 -3.18
N ILE A 50 -0.34 -10.04 -2.54
CA ILE A 50 -1.10 -11.08 -3.23
C ILE A 50 -2.17 -10.53 -4.18
N ASP A 51 -2.61 -9.27 -4.02
CA ASP A 51 -3.57 -8.64 -4.93
C ASP A 51 -2.98 -8.30 -6.30
N ILE A 52 -1.67 -8.47 -6.50
CA ILE A 52 -1.03 -8.27 -7.81
C ILE A 52 -1.67 -9.14 -8.91
N THR A 53 -2.24 -10.29 -8.54
CA THR A 53 -2.91 -11.23 -9.46
C THR A 53 -4.39 -10.94 -9.66
N LYS A 54 -4.95 -9.95 -8.96
CA LYS A 54 -6.36 -9.60 -9.00
C LYS A 54 -6.56 -8.34 -9.82
N GLU A 55 -7.77 -8.17 -10.34
CA GLU A 55 -8.17 -6.89 -10.92
C GLU A 55 -8.27 -5.86 -9.79
N ILE A 56 -7.56 -4.75 -9.93
CA ILE A 56 -7.63 -3.61 -9.02
C ILE A 56 -8.12 -2.39 -9.78
N GLU A 57 -8.69 -1.45 -9.03
CA GLU A 57 -8.96 -0.10 -9.52
C GLU A 57 -7.94 0.87 -8.93
N HIS A 58 -7.23 1.61 -9.78
CA HIS A 58 -6.26 2.63 -9.37
C HIS A 58 -6.41 3.84 -10.30
N ASN A 59 -6.62 5.03 -9.72
CA ASN A 59 -6.90 6.28 -10.44
C ASN A 59 -8.07 6.18 -11.44
N GLY A 60 -9.10 5.38 -11.14
CA GLY A 60 -10.28 5.19 -11.99
C GLY A 60 -10.12 4.16 -13.11
N GLU A 61 -8.93 3.59 -13.28
CA GLU A 61 -8.66 2.53 -14.25
C GLU A 61 -8.64 1.16 -13.59
N LYS A 62 -9.26 0.17 -14.25
CA LYS A 62 -9.26 -1.23 -13.80
C LYS A 62 -8.31 -2.07 -14.63
N PHE A 63 -7.44 -2.81 -13.95
CA PHE A 63 -6.48 -3.70 -14.60
C PHE A 63 -5.93 -4.74 -13.60
N ILE A 64 -5.29 -5.78 -14.13
CA ILE A 64 -4.54 -6.76 -13.34
C ILE A 64 -3.06 -6.32 -13.31
N PRO A 65 -2.49 -5.94 -12.15
CA PRO A 65 -1.14 -5.38 -12.07
C PRO A 65 -0.06 -6.30 -12.65
N MET A 66 -0.16 -7.60 -12.42
CA MET A 66 0.81 -8.57 -12.95
C MET A 66 0.90 -8.54 -14.49
N GLU A 67 -0.19 -8.24 -15.19
CA GLU A 67 -0.19 -8.13 -16.65
C GLU A 67 0.60 -6.90 -17.16
N LEU A 68 0.73 -5.84 -16.35
CA LEU A 68 1.58 -4.67 -16.70
C LEU A 68 3.06 -5.05 -16.79
N PHE A 69 3.49 -5.99 -15.95
CA PHE A 69 4.89 -6.36 -15.85
C PHE A 69 5.23 -7.63 -16.62
N ARG A 70 4.26 -8.27 -17.30
CA ARG A 70 4.43 -9.59 -17.94
C ARG A 70 5.68 -9.72 -18.83
N LYS A 71 6.13 -8.61 -19.43
CA LYS A 71 7.35 -8.56 -20.27
C LYS A 71 8.67 -8.46 -19.49
N TYR A 72 8.60 -8.06 -18.22
CA TYR A 72 9.73 -7.71 -17.35
C TYR A 72 9.84 -8.60 -16.11
N LEU A 73 8.77 -9.30 -15.73
CA LEU A 73 8.78 -10.24 -14.62
C LEU A 73 9.69 -11.43 -14.94
N ARG A 74 10.56 -11.80 -14.00
CA ARG A 74 11.03 -13.19 -13.95
C ARG A 74 9.79 -14.08 -13.82
N ASN A 75 9.82 -15.29 -14.39
CA ASN A 75 8.65 -16.19 -14.44
C ASN A 75 7.98 -16.48 -13.08
N ASP A 76 8.61 -16.11 -11.96
CA ASP A 76 8.33 -16.58 -10.63
C ASP A 76 7.98 -15.45 -9.62
N ILE A 77 7.37 -14.32 -10.04
CA ILE A 77 6.97 -13.25 -9.10
C ILE A 77 6.09 -13.77 -7.95
N LEU A 78 5.29 -14.80 -8.19
CA LEU A 78 4.48 -15.45 -7.15
C LEU A 78 5.35 -16.14 -6.10
N ASN A 79 6.45 -16.77 -6.53
CA ASN A 79 7.43 -17.31 -5.61
C ASN A 79 8.09 -16.17 -4.83
N ASP A 80 8.45 -15.07 -5.50
CA ASP A 80 9.08 -13.93 -4.82
C ASP A 80 8.16 -13.31 -3.75
N ILE A 81 6.86 -13.19 -4.03
CA ILE A 81 5.87 -12.73 -3.04
C ILE A 81 5.78 -13.72 -1.89
N SER A 82 5.70 -15.02 -2.17
CA SER A 82 5.60 -16.06 -1.14
C SER A 82 6.82 -16.12 -0.22
N GLN A 83 8.01 -15.81 -0.75
CA GLN A 83 9.28 -15.83 -0.02
C GLN A 83 9.66 -14.46 0.57
N GLY A 84 8.89 -13.41 0.29
CA GLY A 84 9.20 -12.05 0.73
C GLY A 84 10.41 -11.40 0.03
N THR A 85 10.83 -11.92 -1.13
CA THR A 85 11.98 -11.43 -1.92
C THR A 85 11.58 -10.36 -2.95
N ILE A 86 10.42 -9.72 -2.79
CA ILE A 86 9.91 -8.70 -3.71
C ILE A 86 10.87 -7.52 -3.88
N LEU A 87 11.66 -7.21 -2.85
CA LEU A 87 12.67 -6.15 -2.87
C LEU A 87 13.90 -6.50 -3.70
N ASP A 88 14.08 -7.78 -4.09
CA ASP A 88 15.16 -8.26 -4.97
C ASP A 88 14.79 -8.19 -6.47
N GLN A 89 13.60 -7.67 -6.78
CA GLN A 89 13.18 -7.36 -8.14
C GLN A 89 13.88 -6.10 -8.66
N SER A 90 13.72 -5.84 -9.96
CA SER A 90 14.23 -4.59 -10.53
C SER A 90 13.62 -3.39 -9.79
N TYR A 91 14.42 -2.34 -9.65
CA TYR A 91 13.96 -1.10 -9.02
C TYR A 91 12.69 -0.55 -9.68
N GLU A 92 12.54 -0.72 -11.00
CA GLU A 92 11.35 -0.33 -11.75
C GLU A 92 10.08 -1.08 -11.29
N ILE A 93 10.18 -2.40 -11.05
CA ILE A 93 9.05 -3.20 -10.53
C ILE A 93 8.69 -2.72 -9.13
N VAL A 94 9.68 -2.59 -8.24
CA VAL A 94 9.45 -2.15 -6.86
C VAL A 94 8.83 -0.75 -6.83
N GLN A 95 9.34 0.18 -7.63
CA GLN A 95 8.82 1.54 -7.75
C GLN A 95 7.37 1.53 -8.23
N LYS A 96 7.02 0.70 -9.22
CA LYS A 96 5.64 0.63 -9.72
C LYS A 96 4.70 -0.04 -8.73
N LEU A 97 5.17 -1.02 -7.95
CA LEU A 97 4.38 -1.58 -6.84
C LEU A 97 4.06 -0.52 -5.78
N ILE A 98 5.04 0.32 -5.43
CA ILE A 98 4.86 1.45 -4.52
C ILE A 98 3.88 2.48 -5.09
N GLU A 99 4.00 2.81 -6.38
CA GLU A 99 3.06 3.70 -7.10
C GLU A 99 1.62 3.17 -7.04
N LEU A 100 1.45 1.85 -7.17
CA LEU A 100 0.16 1.18 -7.08
C LEU A 100 -0.32 0.92 -5.63
N HIS A 101 0.44 1.41 -4.65
CA HIS A 101 0.16 1.35 -3.22
C HIS A 101 0.22 -0.06 -2.62
N PHE A 102 1.05 -0.95 -3.17
CA PHE A 102 1.29 -2.27 -2.61
C PHE A 102 2.22 -2.24 -1.40
N ASP A 103 1.97 -3.14 -0.45
CA ASP A 103 2.76 -3.30 0.76
C ASP A 103 4.06 -4.09 0.54
N VAL A 104 5.03 -3.45 -0.12
CA VAL A 104 6.36 -4.04 -0.40
C VAL A 104 7.24 -4.23 0.85
N PHE A 105 6.86 -3.68 2.00
CA PHE A 105 7.63 -3.76 3.26
C PHE A 105 6.96 -4.61 4.34
N GLY A 106 5.84 -5.28 4.04
CA GLY A 106 5.11 -6.12 5.01
C GLY A 106 4.56 -5.33 6.21
N LEU A 107 4.13 -4.09 5.99
CA LEU A 107 3.56 -3.21 7.00
C LEU A 107 2.16 -3.63 7.45
N ILE A 108 1.38 -4.29 6.59
CA ILE A 108 0.04 -4.79 6.89
C ILE A 108 0.13 -5.88 7.97
N ASP A 109 0.95 -6.91 7.74
CA ASP A 109 1.13 -8.03 8.67
C ASP A 109 1.73 -7.58 10.02
N GLN A 110 2.51 -6.49 10.01
CA GLN A 110 3.03 -5.86 11.23
C GLN A 110 2.01 -4.98 11.96
N GLY A 111 0.81 -4.81 11.41
CA GLY A 111 -0.23 -3.93 11.94
C GLY A 111 0.08 -2.44 11.83
N LEU A 112 1.04 -2.06 10.97
CA LEU A 112 1.52 -0.69 10.75
C LEU A 112 0.84 0.00 9.56
N ALA A 113 0.23 -0.78 8.67
CA ALA A 113 -0.65 -0.33 7.59
C ALA A 113 -2.03 -0.99 7.72
N ILE A 114 -3.00 -0.50 6.96
CA ILE A 114 -4.34 -1.05 6.83
C ILE A 114 -4.46 -1.67 5.44
N ASP A 115 -4.92 -2.91 5.37
CA ASP A 115 -5.28 -3.54 4.10
C ASP A 115 -6.53 -2.85 3.52
N ILE A 116 -6.42 -2.29 2.31
CA ILE A 116 -7.49 -1.61 1.60
C ILE A 116 -8.76 -2.47 1.45
N ASN A 117 -8.61 -3.79 1.35
CA ASN A 117 -9.75 -4.70 1.20
C ASN A 117 -10.57 -4.80 2.48
N THR A 118 -9.98 -4.51 3.63
CA THR A 118 -10.69 -4.50 4.92
C THR A 118 -11.55 -3.25 5.10
N LEU A 119 -11.25 -2.17 4.37
CA LEU A 119 -12.00 -0.91 4.43
C LEU A 119 -13.34 -0.96 3.69
N LYS A 120 -13.48 -1.85 2.70
CA LYS A 120 -14.76 -2.06 2.00
C LYS A 120 -15.89 -2.45 2.95
N ASN A 121 -15.55 -3.00 4.12
CA ASN A 121 -16.51 -3.35 5.18
C ASN A 121 -16.77 -2.21 6.18
N ILE A 122 -15.97 -1.14 6.18
CA ILE A 122 -16.06 -0.04 7.16
C ILE A 122 -16.92 1.12 6.63
N ILE A 123 -16.85 1.42 5.33
CA ILE A 123 -17.63 2.52 4.72
C ILE A 123 -19.14 2.21 4.75
N THR A 124 -19.53 0.93 4.73
CA THR A 124 -20.94 0.51 4.84
C THR A 124 -21.59 0.89 6.16
N PHE A 125 -20.83 1.20 7.21
CA PHE A 125 -21.35 1.64 8.51
C PHE A 125 -21.52 3.16 8.65
N LEU A 126 -21.05 3.96 7.69
CA LEU A 126 -21.16 5.42 7.72
C LEU A 126 -22.27 5.97 6.82
N GLU A 127 -22.93 5.09 6.04
CA GLU A 127 -24.03 5.43 5.13
C GLU A 127 -25.41 4.91 5.60
N THR A 128 -25.53 4.42 6.84
CA THR A 128 -26.79 4.02 7.50
C THR A 128 -27.10 4.89 8.71
#